data_AF-A0A7C2W184-F1
#
_entry.id   AF-A0A7C2W184-F1
#
_cell.length_a   1.000
_cell.length_b   1.000
_cell.length_c   1.000
_cell.angle_alpha   90.00
_cell.angle_beta   90.00
_cell.angle_gamma   90.00
#
_symmetry.space_group_name_H-M   'P 1'
#
loop_
_entity.id
_entity.type
_entity.pdbx_description
1 polymer ?
#
loop_
_entity_poly.entity_id
_entity_poly.type
_entity_poly.pdbx_seq_one_letter_code
_entity_poly.pdbx_strand_id
1 'polypeptide(L)'
;MLFHTWHFAIFFMIVYLVYLPLRRTRFYLHWLLLASYFFYGWWNPLYLPLIAYSTAVNYYAVVMMSRSRRRKLWLAVSVVNSLGVLGFFKYGAFVADNLNSLLSMLKAPFVVPSPGVLLPVGISFYTFQSMSYAIDFYRGEIEREPSFIRFATFVSLFPQLVAGPIERAANLLPQLRRKPEISRENITDGLSMFLVGLFKKVALADYLALYVDKVYAAPGQFDGLSLMLATF
;
A
#
# COMPACT_ATOMS: atom_id res chain seq x y z
N MET A 1 -6.67 -4.13 9.90
CA MET A 1 -7.45 -3.36 10.90
C MET A 1 -7.96 -2.09 10.23
N LEU A 2 -9.25 -1.75 10.35
CA LEU A 2 -9.79 -0.49 9.79
C LEU A 2 -9.64 0.66 10.79
N PHE A 3 -9.38 1.88 10.31
CA PHE A 3 -9.00 3.00 11.18
C PHE A 3 -10.09 3.44 12.18
N HIS A 4 -11.37 3.20 11.86
CA HIS A 4 -12.51 3.53 12.73
C HIS A 4 -12.84 2.42 13.76
N THR A 5 -12.04 1.34 13.83
CA THR A 5 -12.29 0.21 14.72
C THR A 5 -11.49 0.27 16.02
N TRP A 6 -12.01 -0.34 17.09
CA TRP A 6 -11.31 -0.45 18.38
C TRP A 6 -9.94 -1.14 18.28
N HIS A 7 -9.81 -2.15 17.43
CA HIS A 7 -8.53 -2.82 17.17
C HIS A 7 -7.46 -1.83 16.70
N PHE A 8 -7.82 -0.92 15.77
CA PHE A 8 -6.90 0.12 15.32
C PHE A 8 -6.58 1.13 16.42
N ALA A 9 -7.59 1.58 17.18
CA ALA A 9 -7.38 2.54 18.26
C ALA A 9 -6.40 2.01 19.33
N ILE A 10 -6.56 0.76 19.76
CA ILE A 10 -5.66 0.09 20.71
C ILE A 10 -4.26 -0.08 20.11
N PHE A 11 -4.19 -0.58 18.87
CA PHE A 11 -2.92 -0.73 18.15
C PHE A 11 -2.17 0.60 18.04
N PHE A 12 -2.85 1.66 17.57
CA PHE A 12 -2.26 2.98 17.40
C PHE A 12 -1.80 3.56 18.74
N MET A 13 -2.58 3.41 19.81
CA MET A 13 -2.22 3.86 21.15
C MET A 13 -0.92 3.19 21.61
N ILE A 14 -0.82 1.86 21.50
CA ILE A 14 0.39 1.10 21.87
C ILE A 14 1.58 1.56 21.02
N VAL A 15 1.40 1.65 19.70
CA VAL A 15 2.46 2.07 18.77
C VAL A 15 2.96 3.47 19.11
N TYR A 16 2.05 4.42 19.35
CA TYR A 16 2.39 5.79 19.67
C TYR A 16 3.07 5.92 21.03
N LEU A 17 2.54 5.27 22.08
CA LEU A 17 3.12 5.32 23.43
C LEU A 17 4.54 4.73 23.48
N VAL A 18 4.81 3.63 22.78
CA VAL A 18 6.15 3.05 22.67
C VAL A 18 7.06 3.88 21.76
N TYR A 19 6.49 4.52 20.73
CA TYR A 19 7.23 5.40 19.84
C TYR A 19 7.77 6.65 20.57
N LEU A 20 7.02 7.23 21.52
CA LEU A 20 7.42 8.44 22.26
C LEU A 20 8.81 8.35 22.93
N PRO A 21 9.15 7.31 23.72
CA PRO A 21 10.50 7.15 24.26
C PRO A 21 11.51 6.71 23.18
N LEU A 22 11.10 5.90 22.20
CA LEU A 22 12.02 5.40 21.18
C LEU A 22 12.43 6.44 20.15
N ARG A 23 11.65 7.51 19.92
CA ARG A 23 11.85 8.51 18.85
C ARG A 23 13.22 9.20 18.85
N ARG A 24 13.89 9.24 20.00
CA ARG A 24 15.24 9.85 20.14
C ARG A 24 16.38 8.82 20.02
N THR A 25 16.05 7.54 19.98
CA THR A 25 17.01 6.42 19.88
C THR A 25 17.20 5.98 18.42
N ARG A 26 18.12 5.05 18.15
CA ARG A 26 18.25 4.40 16.83
C ARG A 26 17.16 3.36 16.53
N PHE A 27 16.34 3.00 17.52
CA PHE A 27 15.39 1.90 17.42
C PHE A 27 14.00 2.34 16.94
N TYR A 28 13.70 3.64 16.83
CA TYR A 28 12.39 4.11 16.37
C TYR A 28 12.01 3.57 14.99
N LEU A 29 12.95 3.48 14.04
CA LEU A 29 12.67 2.91 12.71
C LEU A 29 12.35 1.41 12.79
N HIS A 30 13.06 0.67 13.65
CA HIS A 30 12.79 -0.75 13.85
C HIS A 30 11.39 -0.95 14.44
N TRP A 31 11.01 -0.11 15.41
CA TRP A 31 9.66 -0.12 15.98
C TRP A 31 8.59 0.22 14.94
N LEU A 32 8.76 1.27 14.16
CA LEU A 32 7.81 1.66 13.11
C LEU A 32 7.69 0.58 12.03
N LEU A 33 8.80 -0.04 11.65
CA LEU A 33 8.81 -1.15 10.70
C LEU A 33 8.07 -2.37 11.25
N LEU A 34 8.34 -2.77 12.50
CA LEU A 34 7.67 -3.89 13.16
C LEU A 34 6.17 -3.64 13.33
N ALA A 35 5.80 -2.45 13.82
CA ALA A 35 4.41 -2.02 13.94
C ALA A 35 3.71 -2.07 12.58
N SER A 36 4.40 -1.65 11.52
CA SER A 36 3.86 -1.67 10.17
C SER A 36 3.63 -3.08 9.66
N TYR A 37 4.62 -3.96 9.80
CA TYR A 37 4.48 -5.37 9.40
C TYR A 37 3.40 -6.08 10.22
N PHE A 38 3.27 -5.77 11.52
CA PHE A 38 2.18 -6.30 12.33
C PHE A 38 0.81 -5.83 11.81
N PHE A 39 0.67 -4.55 11.47
CA PHE A 39 -0.57 -3.99 10.93
C PHE A 39 -0.99 -4.68 9.61
N TYR A 40 -0.04 -4.94 8.71
CA TYR A 40 -0.31 -5.70 7.47
C TYR A 40 -0.59 -7.18 7.72
N GLY A 41 0.17 -7.78 8.63
CA GLY A 41 0.01 -9.18 9.01
C GLY A 41 -1.32 -9.48 9.69
N TRP A 42 -1.97 -8.46 10.28
CA TRP A 42 -3.30 -8.59 10.86
C TRP A 42 -4.36 -9.04 9.86
N TRP A 43 -4.22 -8.68 8.58
CA TRP A 43 -5.14 -9.13 7.55
C TRP A 43 -4.81 -10.54 7.09
N ASN A 44 -3.57 -10.77 6.66
CA ASN A 44 -3.07 -12.11 6.37
C ASN A 44 -1.52 -12.10 6.41
N PRO A 45 -0.89 -12.84 7.34
CA PRO A 45 0.56 -12.84 7.51
C PRO A 45 1.32 -13.45 6.32
N LEU A 46 0.66 -14.26 5.49
CA LEU A 46 1.27 -14.91 4.31
C LEU A 46 1.75 -13.90 3.25
N TYR A 47 1.26 -12.66 3.27
CA TYR A 47 1.67 -11.62 2.33
C TYR A 47 2.77 -10.69 2.87
N LEU A 48 3.21 -10.84 4.12
CA LEU A 48 4.38 -10.10 4.62
C LEU A 48 5.66 -10.38 3.82
N PRO A 49 5.96 -11.64 3.42
CA PRO A 49 7.07 -11.93 2.53
C PRO A 49 6.98 -11.19 1.19
N LEU A 50 5.77 -10.92 0.70
CA LEU A 50 5.58 -10.20 -0.57
C LEU A 50 5.97 -8.72 -0.47
N ILE A 51 5.62 -8.06 0.64
CA ILE A 51 6.03 -6.68 0.93
C ILE A 51 7.56 -6.63 1.10
N ALA A 52 8.12 -7.56 1.88
CA ALA A 52 9.57 -7.66 2.09
C ALA A 52 10.32 -7.91 0.78
N TYR A 53 9.79 -8.79 -0.08
CA TYR A 53 10.32 -9.09 -1.40
C TYR A 53 10.31 -7.86 -2.31
N SER A 54 9.16 -7.20 -2.45
CA SER A 54 9.03 -5.99 -3.29
C SER A 54 9.97 -4.87 -2.80
N THR A 55 10.09 -4.71 -1.48
CA THR A 55 11.04 -3.80 -0.85
C THR A 55 12.48 -4.17 -1.19
N ALA A 56 12.86 -5.43 -1.03
CA ALA A 56 14.22 -5.90 -1.29
C ALA A 56 14.60 -5.72 -2.76
N VAL A 57 13.75 -6.15 -3.70
CA VAL A 57 14.04 -6.04 -5.14
C VAL A 57 14.27 -4.59 -5.55
N ASN A 58 13.39 -3.68 -5.17
CA ASN A 58 13.52 -2.27 -5.56
C ASN A 58 14.71 -1.58 -4.85
N TYR A 59 14.96 -1.91 -3.58
CA TYR A 59 16.15 -1.41 -2.88
C TYR A 59 17.44 -1.85 -3.57
N TYR A 60 17.61 -3.15 -3.78
CA TYR A 60 18.83 -3.70 -4.38
C TYR A 60 18.97 -3.35 -5.85
N ALA A 61 17.88 -3.17 -6.61
CA ALA A 61 17.92 -2.63 -7.96
C ALA A 61 18.62 -1.27 -7.97
N VAL A 62 18.26 -0.35 -7.06
CA VAL A 62 18.92 0.95 -6.92
C VAL A 62 20.36 0.83 -6.44
N VAL A 63 20.65 -0.08 -5.51
CA VAL A 63 22.05 -0.36 -5.11
C VAL A 63 22.88 -0.77 -6.31
N MET A 64 22.38 -1.67 -7.16
CA MET A 64 23.09 -2.12 -8.35
C MET A 64 23.17 -1.05 -9.44
N MET A 65 22.13 -0.23 -9.61
CA MET A 65 22.18 0.96 -10.48
C MET A 65 23.28 1.93 -10.06
N SER A 66 23.51 2.11 -8.75
CA SER A 66 24.54 3.02 -8.26
C SER A 66 25.97 2.53 -8.53
N ARG A 67 26.17 1.22 -8.67
CA ARG A 67 27.49 0.57 -8.87
C ARG A 67 27.77 0.17 -10.32
N SER A 68 26.75 0.11 -11.17
CA SER A 68 26.85 -0.41 -12.53
C SER A 68 26.72 0.71 -13.58
N ARG A 69 27.44 0.56 -14.70
CA ARG A 69 27.20 1.38 -15.91
C ARG A 69 25.87 1.02 -16.60
N ARG A 70 25.31 -0.17 -16.34
CA ARG A 70 24.07 -0.67 -16.96
C ARG A 70 22.82 -0.26 -16.15
N ARG A 71 22.65 1.03 -15.87
CA ARG A 71 21.52 1.54 -15.06
C ARG A 71 20.15 1.15 -15.62
N LYS A 72 19.99 1.19 -16.96
CA LYS A 72 18.75 0.80 -17.65
C LYS A 72 18.32 -0.65 -17.39
N LEU A 73 19.27 -1.58 -17.30
CA LEU A 73 18.98 -2.99 -17.05
C LEU A 73 18.34 -3.17 -15.67
N TRP A 74 18.94 -2.58 -14.64
CA TRP A 74 18.44 -2.69 -13.27
C TRP A 74 17.12 -1.96 -13.06
N LEU A 75 16.91 -0.82 -13.74
CA LEU A 75 15.60 -0.19 -13.80
C LEU A 75 14.56 -1.14 -14.42
N ALA A 76 14.88 -1.77 -15.55
CA ALA A 76 13.99 -2.72 -16.20
C ALA A 76 13.65 -3.90 -15.27
N VAL A 77 14.64 -4.46 -14.56
CA VAL A 77 14.41 -5.49 -13.52
C VAL A 77 13.42 -4.99 -12.47
N SER A 78 13.61 -3.78 -11.94
CA SER A 78 12.72 -3.17 -10.94
C SER A 78 11.28 -3.06 -11.45
N VAL A 79 11.10 -2.51 -12.66
CA VAL A 79 9.79 -2.23 -13.26
C VAL A 79 9.09 -3.52 -13.67
N VAL A 80 9.77 -4.42 -14.39
CA VAL A 80 9.21 -5.71 -14.82
C VAL A 80 8.83 -6.55 -13.61
N ASN A 81 9.67 -6.61 -12.57
CA ASN A 81 9.33 -7.34 -11.35
C ASN A 81 8.10 -6.75 -10.65
N SER A 82 8.08 -5.43 -10.46
CA SER A 82 6.99 -4.74 -9.75
C SER A 82 5.65 -4.90 -10.49
N LEU A 83 5.65 -4.68 -11.82
CA LEU A 83 4.46 -4.86 -12.65
C LEU A 83 4.08 -6.34 -12.81
N GLY A 84 5.04 -7.25 -12.84
CA GLY A 84 4.80 -8.69 -12.91
C GLY A 84 4.10 -9.20 -11.65
N VAL A 85 4.59 -8.82 -10.47
CA VAL A 85 3.93 -9.14 -9.19
C VAL A 85 2.52 -8.54 -9.15
N LEU A 86 2.37 -7.25 -9.45
CA LEU A 86 1.05 -6.61 -9.45
C LEU A 86 0.10 -7.26 -10.47
N GLY A 87 0.61 -7.57 -11.66
CA GLY A 87 -0.12 -8.23 -12.74
C GLY A 87 -0.63 -9.61 -12.33
N PHE A 88 0.23 -10.43 -11.75
CA PHE A 88 -0.11 -11.77 -11.27
C PHE A 88 -1.24 -11.74 -10.23
N PHE A 89 -1.10 -10.93 -9.18
CA PHE A 89 -2.09 -10.89 -8.09
C PHE A 89 -3.39 -10.18 -8.47
N LYS A 90 -3.34 -9.17 -9.34
CA LYS A 90 -4.52 -8.38 -9.70
C LYS A 90 -5.30 -8.94 -10.89
N TYR A 91 -4.60 -9.48 -11.87
CA TYR A 91 -5.18 -9.90 -13.14
C TYR A 91 -5.01 -11.40 -13.42
N GLY A 92 -4.32 -12.17 -12.57
CA GLY A 92 -4.07 -13.59 -12.82
C GLY A 92 -5.34 -14.43 -12.99
N ALA A 93 -6.37 -14.21 -12.15
CA ALA A 93 -7.65 -14.88 -12.30
C ALA A 93 -8.37 -14.47 -13.59
N PHE A 94 -8.45 -13.16 -13.87
CA PHE A 94 -9.02 -12.64 -15.10
C PHE A 94 -8.35 -13.23 -16.36
N VAL A 95 -7.01 -13.30 -16.37
CA VAL A 95 -6.25 -13.89 -17.48
C VAL A 95 -6.56 -15.38 -17.63
N ALA A 96 -6.59 -16.14 -16.52
CA ALA A 96 -6.93 -17.56 -16.54
C ALA A 96 -8.35 -17.80 -17.09
N ASP A 97 -9.33 -17.01 -16.64
CA ASP A 97 -10.73 -17.14 -17.07
C ASP A 97 -10.91 -16.84 -18.57
N ASN A 98 -10.24 -15.79 -19.07
CA ASN A 98 -10.28 -15.44 -20.49
C ASN A 98 -9.55 -16.49 -21.36
N LEU A 99 -8.41 -17.02 -20.91
CA LEU A 99 -7.71 -18.07 -21.62
C LEU A 99 -8.53 -19.37 -21.64
N ASN A 100 -9.15 -19.75 -20.53
CA ASN A 100 -10.03 -20.91 -20.48
C ASN A 100 -11.25 -20.74 -21.41
N SER A 101 -11.83 -19.54 -21.46
CA SER A 101 -12.91 -19.22 -22.40
C SER A 101 -12.45 -19.40 -23.85
N LEU A 102 -11.27 -18.88 -24.21
CA LEU A 102 -10.70 -19.03 -25.56
C LEU A 102 -10.37 -20.50 -25.89
N LEU A 103 -9.75 -21.23 -24.97
CA LEU A 103 -9.40 -22.65 -25.15
C LEU A 103 -10.66 -23.51 -25.33
N SER A 104 -11.73 -23.20 -24.61
CA SER A 104 -13.03 -23.86 -24.77
C SER A 104 -13.63 -23.63 -26.16
N MET A 105 -13.52 -22.41 -26.71
CA MET A 105 -13.95 -22.10 -28.08
C MET A 105 -13.12 -22.87 -29.13
N LEU A 106 -11.83 -23.05 -28.87
CA LEU A 106 -10.90 -23.80 -29.72
C LEU A 106 -10.97 -25.33 -29.50
N LYS A 107 -11.84 -25.81 -28.60
CA LYS A 107 -11.97 -27.23 -28.20
C LYS A 107 -10.65 -27.86 -27.73
N ALA A 108 -9.75 -27.06 -27.15
CA ALA A 108 -8.51 -27.56 -26.58
C ALA A 108 -8.80 -28.20 -25.21
N PRO A 109 -8.26 -29.40 -24.89
CA PRO A 109 -8.52 -30.09 -23.63
C PRO A 109 -7.70 -29.54 -22.44
N PHE A 110 -7.09 -28.37 -22.59
CA PHE A 110 -6.21 -27.77 -21.60
C PHE A 110 -6.97 -26.75 -20.75
N VAL A 111 -6.80 -26.81 -19.44
CA VAL A 111 -7.37 -25.86 -18.48
C VAL A 111 -6.24 -25.16 -17.75
N VAL A 112 -6.20 -23.84 -17.85
CA VAL A 112 -5.31 -22.99 -17.07
C VAL A 112 -5.88 -22.87 -15.66
N PRO A 113 -5.17 -23.34 -14.61
CA PRO A 113 -5.63 -23.18 -13.24
C PRO A 113 -5.64 -21.70 -12.86
N SER A 114 -6.73 -21.24 -12.24
CA SER A 114 -6.78 -19.91 -11.63
C SER A 114 -5.80 -19.87 -10.46
N PRO A 115 -5.05 -18.76 -10.26
CA PRO A 115 -4.08 -18.64 -9.17
C PRO A 115 -4.69 -18.89 -7.78
N GLY A 116 -6.01 -18.71 -7.60
CA GLY A 116 -6.69 -18.94 -6.33
C GLY A 116 -6.21 -18.03 -5.20
N VAL A 117 -5.44 -16.98 -5.52
CA VAL A 117 -4.79 -16.14 -4.52
C VAL A 117 -5.66 -14.92 -4.20
N LEU A 118 -5.88 -14.69 -2.92
CA LEU A 118 -6.52 -13.47 -2.44
C LEU A 118 -5.66 -12.25 -2.73
N LEU A 119 -6.29 -11.14 -3.14
CA LEU A 119 -5.58 -9.92 -3.50
C LEU A 119 -4.99 -9.26 -2.24
N PRO A 120 -3.66 -9.07 -2.13
CA PRO A 120 -3.06 -8.52 -0.94
C PRO A 120 -3.45 -7.06 -0.75
N VAL A 121 -3.92 -6.72 0.45
CA VAL A 121 -4.27 -5.34 0.81
C VAL A 121 -3.06 -4.44 0.61
N GLY A 122 -3.26 -3.36 -0.15
CA GLY A 122 -2.22 -2.36 -0.38
C GLY A 122 -1.16 -2.74 -1.43
N ILE A 123 -1.33 -3.86 -2.16
CA ILE A 123 -0.35 -4.30 -3.18
C ILE A 123 0.04 -3.22 -4.19
N SER A 124 -0.93 -2.46 -4.66
CA SER A 124 -0.66 -1.36 -5.59
C SER A 124 0.20 -0.27 -4.93
N PHE A 125 -0.09 0.12 -3.69
CA PHE A 125 0.61 1.21 -3.01
C PHE A 125 2.08 0.90 -2.79
N TYR A 126 2.42 -0.18 -2.10
CA TYR A 126 3.84 -0.49 -1.84
C TYR A 126 4.60 -0.83 -3.13
N THR A 127 3.93 -1.39 -4.14
CA THR A 127 4.56 -1.68 -5.44
C THR A 127 4.89 -0.40 -6.19
N PHE A 128 3.93 0.52 -6.34
CA PHE A 128 4.17 1.79 -7.02
C PHE A 128 5.14 2.68 -6.26
N GLN A 129 5.06 2.71 -4.93
CA GLN A 129 5.94 3.50 -4.08
C GLN A 129 7.40 3.01 -4.11
N SER A 130 7.61 1.68 -4.08
CA SER A 130 8.96 1.11 -4.17
C SER A 130 9.53 1.19 -5.59
N MET A 131 8.69 0.99 -6.61
CA MET A 131 9.07 1.16 -8.02
C MET A 131 9.38 2.61 -8.36
N SER A 132 8.63 3.58 -7.82
CA SER A 132 8.88 5.00 -8.07
C SER A 132 10.24 5.42 -7.54
N TYR A 133 10.66 4.91 -6.37
CA TYR A 133 12.03 5.14 -5.87
C TYR A 133 13.11 4.71 -6.88
N ALA A 134 12.93 3.55 -7.54
CA ALA A 134 13.87 3.09 -8.57
C ALA A 134 13.88 3.98 -9.82
N ILE A 135 12.71 4.45 -10.25
CA ILE A 135 12.54 5.37 -11.38
C ILE A 135 13.18 6.74 -11.06
N ASP A 136 12.87 7.29 -9.89
CA ASP A 136 13.32 8.61 -9.45
C ASP A 136 14.85 8.62 -9.32
N PHE A 137 15.45 7.55 -8.78
CA PHE A 137 16.90 7.39 -8.74
C PHE A 137 17.51 7.31 -10.14
N TYR A 138 16.91 6.54 -11.06
CA TYR A 138 17.38 6.46 -12.44
C TYR A 138 17.36 7.82 -13.16
N ARG A 139 16.34 8.64 -12.88
CA ARG A 139 16.20 10.01 -13.41
C ARG A 139 17.14 11.02 -12.75
N GLY A 140 17.82 10.66 -11.66
CA GLY A 140 18.68 11.57 -10.90
C GLY A 140 17.91 12.56 -10.03
N GLU A 141 16.63 12.31 -9.74
CA GLU A 141 15.78 13.17 -8.90
C GLU A 141 16.08 12.98 -7.41
N ILE A 142 16.59 11.81 -7.02
CA ILE A 142 16.90 11.46 -5.64
C ILE A 142 18.24 10.71 -5.51
N GLU A 143 18.84 10.82 -4.33
CA GLU A 143 20.01 10.03 -3.97
C GLU A 143 19.65 8.63 -3.47
N ARG A 144 20.60 7.71 -3.57
CA ARG A 144 20.47 6.36 -3.01
C ARG A 144 20.33 6.43 -1.49
N GLU A 145 19.28 5.79 -0.97
CA GLU A 145 19.11 5.55 0.46
C GLU A 145 20.10 4.48 0.95
N PRO A 146 21.00 4.79 1.91
CA PRO A 146 21.98 3.83 2.41
C PRO A 146 21.41 2.81 3.40
N SER A 147 20.27 3.09 4.05
CA SER A 147 19.69 2.21 5.07
C SER A 147 18.53 1.41 4.52
N PHE A 148 18.69 0.08 4.46
CA PHE A 148 17.61 -0.84 4.10
C PHE A 148 16.41 -0.70 5.04
N ILE A 149 16.63 -0.60 6.36
CA ILE A 149 15.55 -0.45 7.35
C ILE A 149 14.77 0.85 7.12
N ARG A 150 15.45 1.96 6.80
CA ARG A 150 14.77 3.22 6.51
C ARG A 150 13.93 3.12 5.22
N PHE A 151 14.48 2.51 4.19
CA PHE A 151 13.75 2.27 2.95
C PHE A 151 12.54 1.33 3.16
N ALA A 152 12.72 0.24 3.91
CA ALA A 152 11.64 -0.66 4.27
C ALA A 152 10.56 0.03 5.09
N THR A 153 10.94 0.92 6.02
CA THR A 153 9.98 1.74 6.78
C THR A 153 9.22 2.68 5.87
N PHE A 154 9.90 3.33 4.91
CA PHE A 154 9.25 4.15 3.88
C PHE A 154 8.20 3.35 3.11
N VAL A 155 8.58 2.18 2.56
CA VAL A 155 7.68 1.36 1.75
C VAL A 155 6.50 0.81 2.56
N SER A 156 6.71 0.46 3.84
CA SER A 156 5.73 -0.27 4.64
C SER A 156 4.90 0.58 5.61
N LEU A 157 5.13 1.89 5.73
CA LEU A 157 4.56 2.73 6.79
C LEU A 157 3.02 2.59 6.88
N PHE A 158 2.52 2.00 7.98
CA PHE A 158 1.11 1.62 8.11
C PHE A 158 0.06 2.73 7.98
N PRO A 159 0.29 3.99 8.42
CA PRO A 159 -0.67 5.07 8.21
C PRO A 159 -0.97 5.34 6.73
N GLN A 160 -0.07 4.96 5.83
CA GLN A 160 -0.16 5.34 4.42
C GLN A 160 -0.60 4.21 3.49
N LEU A 161 -0.08 3.00 3.67
CA LEU A 161 -0.05 2.01 2.58
C LEU A 161 -1.42 1.34 2.27
N VAL A 162 -2.46 1.53 3.09
CA VAL A 162 -3.82 1.00 2.78
C VAL A 162 -4.67 1.94 1.93
N ALA A 163 -4.59 3.26 2.14
CA ALA A 163 -5.52 4.21 1.52
C ALA A 163 -4.98 5.65 1.38
N GLY A 164 -3.70 5.89 1.65
CA GLY A 164 -3.07 7.21 1.45
C GLY A 164 -2.68 7.44 -0.01
N PRO A 165 -2.39 8.68 -0.43
CA PRO A 165 -1.76 8.92 -1.73
C PRO A 165 -0.44 8.14 -1.85
N ILE A 166 -0.09 7.74 -3.07
CA ILE A 166 1.19 7.05 -3.34
C ILE A 166 2.34 8.00 -2.96
N GLU A 167 3.10 7.65 -1.92
CA GLU A 167 4.18 8.52 -1.43
C GLU A 167 5.34 8.62 -2.40
N ARG A 168 6.01 9.77 -2.39
CA ARG A 168 7.25 9.94 -3.11
C ARG A 168 8.43 9.85 -2.15
N ALA A 169 9.45 9.11 -2.56
CA ALA A 169 10.66 8.93 -1.77
C ALA A 169 11.34 10.26 -1.41
N ALA A 170 11.28 11.23 -2.32
CA ALA A 170 11.79 12.59 -2.12
C ALA A 170 11.13 13.32 -0.93
N ASN A 171 9.89 12.99 -0.56
CA ASN A 171 9.15 13.65 0.51
C ASN A 171 9.37 12.95 1.86
N LEU A 172 9.16 11.62 1.93
CA LEU A 172 9.11 10.89 3.20
C LEU A 172 10.50 10.43 3.68
N LEU A 173 11.42 10.04 2.79
CA LEU A 173 12.75 9.58 3.22
C LEU A 173 13.54 10.66 3.98
N PRO A 174 13.56 11.95 3.57
CA PRO A 174 14.23 12.99 4.34
C PRO A 174 13.65 13.16 5.75
N GLN A 175 12.33 12.99 5.91
CA GLN A 175 11.68 13.05 7.22
C GLN A 175 12.09 11.86 8.10
N LEU A 176 12.22 10.66 7.52
CA LEU A 176 12.72 9.47 8.22
C LEU A 176 14.23 9.52 8.53
N ARG A 177 14.99 10.43 7.93
CA ARG A 177 16.42 10.67 8.25
C ARG A 177 16.60 11.57 9.47
N ARG A 178 15.67 12.50 9.68
CA ARG A 178 15.74 13.50 10.74
C ARG A 178 15.10 12.97 12.02
N LYS A 179 15.56 13.46 13.17
CA LYS A 179 14.90 13.17 14.45
C LYS A 179 13.56 13.91 14.46
N PRO A 180 12.42 13.22 14.62
CA PRO A 180 11.12 13.86 14.58
C PRO A 180 10.91 14.72 15.83
N GLU A 181 10.42 15.93 15.61
CA GLU A 181 10.00 16.84 16.66
C GLU A 181 8.48 16.86 16.71
N ILE A 182 7.91 16.65 17.90
CA ILE A 182 6.46 16.65 18.11
C ILE A 182 6.16 17.91 18.91
N SER A 183 5.56 18.90 18.25
CA SER A 183 4.97 20.07 18.89
C SER A 183 3.54 19.75 19.36
N ARG A 184 2.99 20.61 20.22
CA ARG A 184 1.56 20.51 20.60
C ARG A 184 0.66 20.72 19.38
N GLU A 185 1.05 21.60 18.47
CA GLU A 185 0.35 21.90 17.22
C GLU A 185 0.20 20.65 16.34
N ASN A 186 1.28 19.86 16.17
CA ASN A 186 1.22 18.60 15.42
C ASN A 186 0.19 17.61 16.00
N ILE A 187 0.05 17.59 17.33
CA ILE A 187 -0.92 16.71 18.02
C ILE A 187 -2.35 17.23 17.80
N THR A 188 -2.57 18.53 17.97
CA THR A 188 -3.91 19.13 17.79
C THR A 188 -4.38 19.01 16.35
N ASP A 189 -3.50 19.25 15.38
CA ASP A 189 -3.82 19.14 13.96
C ASP A 189 -4.10 17.69 13.56
N GLY A 190 -3.24 16.76 14.01
CA GLY A 190 -3.42 15.34 13.76
C GLY A 190 -4.72 14.81 14.35
N LEU A 191 -5.07 15.22 15.58
CA LEU A 191 -6.32 14.83 16.23
C LEU A 191 -7.53 15.44 15.52
N SER A 192 -7.45 16.71 15.11
CA SER A 192 -8.50 17.38 14.34
C SER A 192 -8.77 16.67 13.01
N MET A 193 -7.72 16.37 12.24
CA MET A 193 -7.82 15.62 10.99
C MET A 193 -8.40 14.22 11.21
N PHE A 194 -7.98 13.53 12.27
CA PHE A 194 -8.50 12.21 12.61
C PHE A 194 -9.99 12.25 12.95
N LEU A 195 -10.44 13.19 13.78
CA LEU A 195 -11.84 13.34 14.17
C LEU A 195 -12.73 13.71 12.98
N VAL A 196 -12.29 14.64 12.13
CA VAL A 196 -13.01 14.99 10.90
C VAL A 196 -13.10 13.80 9.95
N GLY A 197 -12.01 13.05 9.79
CA GLY A 197 -11.98 11.82 8.99
C GLY A 197 -12.90 10.73 9.53
N LEU A 198 -12.92 10.55 10.86
CA LEU A 198 -13.80 9.60 11.54
C LEU A 198 -15.27 9.96 11.36
N PHE A 199 -15.64 11.23 11.52
CA PHE A 199 -16.99 11.71 11.28
C PHE A 199 -17.41 11.49 9.81
N LYS A 200 -16.57 11.91 8.86
CA LYS A 200 -16.85 11.71 7.42
C LYS A 200 -17.04 10.23 7.07
N LYS A 201 -16.28 9.33 7.69
CA LYS A 201 -16.41 7.89 7.42
C LYS A 201 -17.66 7.30 8.05
N VAL A 202 -17.82 7.44 9.36
CA VAL A 202 -18.86 6.73 10.11
C VAL A 202 -20.23 7.39 9.96
N ALA A 203 -20.29 8.72 10.02
CA ALA A 203 -21.57 9.44 10.01
C ALA A 203 -22.09 9.72 8.60
N LEU A 204 -21.20 9.95 7.63
CA LEU A 204 -21.60 10.25 6.25
C LEU A 204 -21.43 9.04 5.33
N ALA A 205 -20.20 8.60 5.09
CA ALA A 205 -19.93 7.59 4.06
C ALA A 205 -20.61 6.23 4.35
N ASP A 206 -20.52 5.74 5.59
CA ASP A 206 -21.11 4.46 5.96
C ASP A 206 -22.66 4.53 5.99
N TYR A 207 -23.23 5.70 6.30
CA TYR A 207 -24.69 5.89 6.23
C TYR A 207 -25.19 5.99 4.79
N LEU A 208 -24.48 6.73 3.93
CA LEU A 208 -24.77 6.81 2.50
C LEU A 208 -24.63 5.45 1.81
N ALA A 209 -23.66 4.63 2.23
CA ALA A 209 -23.48 3.26 1.72
C ALA A 209 -24.74 2.41 1.91
N LEU A 210 -25.51 2.58 2.99
CA LEU A 210 -26.78 1.84 3.20
C LEU A 210 -27.82 2.09 2.10
N TYR A 211 -27.76 3.25 1.45
CA TYR A 211 -28.61 3.59 0.31
C TYR A 211 -27.96 3.13 -1.00
N VAL A 212 -26.69 3.52 -1.22
CA VAL A 212 -25.92 3.23 -2.43
C VAL A 212 -25.84 1.72 -2.68
N ASP A 213 -25.50 0.93 -1.67
CA ASP A 213 -25.36 -0.53 -1.79
C ASP A 213 -26.67 -1.21 -2.22
N LYS A 214 -27.82 -0.70 -1.77
CA LYS A 214 -29.14 -1.23 -2.18
C LYS A 214 -29.42 -0.95 -3.65
N VAL A 215 -29.10 0.27 -4.11
CA VAL A 215 -29.31 0.67 -5.50
C VAL A 215 -28.40 -0.14 -6.44
N TYR A 216 -27.12 -0.31 -6.09
CA TYR A 216 -26.18 -1.10 -6.88
C TYR A 216 -26.46 -2.61 -6.85
N ALA A 217 -27.08 -3.13 -5.79
CA ALA A 217 -27.48 -4.53 -5.71
C ALA A 217 -28.62 -4.88 -6.68
N ALA A 218 -29.54 -3.95 -6.97
CA ALA A 218 -30.66 -4.17 -7.87
C ALA A 218 -31.02 -2.92 -8.71
N PRO A 219 -30.14 -2.46 -9.63
CA PRO A 219 -30.32 -1.18 -10.31
C PRO A 219 -31.63 -1.07 -11.10
N GLY A 220 -32.10 -2.19 -11.66
CA GLY A 220 -33.35 -2.24 -12.43
C GLY A 220 -34.64 -2.07 -11.61
N GLN A 221 -34.56 -2.01 -10.28
CA GLN A 221 -35.71 -1.80 -9.39
C GLN A 221 -35.87 -0.34 -8.94
N PHE A 222 -34.95 0.55 -9.33
CA PHE A 222 -34.93 1.95 -8.91
C PHE A 222 -35.14 2.89 -10.11
N ASP A 223 -35.70 4.07 -9.85
CA ASP A 223 -35.92 5.09 -10.87
C ASP A 223 -34.62 5.84 -11.25
N GLY A 224 -34.68 6.62 -12.33
CA GLY A 224 -33.51 7.33 -12.86
C GLY A 224 -32.88 8.30 -11.85
N LEU A 225 -33.70 8.96 -11.02
CA LEU A 225 -33.20 9.87 -9.98
C LEU A 225 -32.46 9.11 -8.87
N SER A 226 -32.99 7.97 -8.42
CA SER A 226 -32.32 7.14 -7.42
C SER A 226 -30.96 6.63 -7.91
N LEU A 227 -30.87 6.25 -9.19
CA LEU A 227 -29.63 5.83 -9.83
C LEU A 227 -28.61 6.98 -9.93
N MET A 228 -29.06 8.19 -10.29
CA MET A 228 -28.18 9.37 -10.33
C MET A 228 -27.65 9.71 -8.93
N LEU A 229 -28.52 9.77 -7.92
CA LEU A 229 -28.12 10.07 -6.53
C LEU A 229 -27.23 8.99 -5.90
N ALA A 230 -27.35 7.73 -6.31
CA ALA A 230 -26.46 6.67 -5.84
C ALA A 230 -25.05 6.75 -6.46
N THR A 231 -24.94 7.38 -7.65
CA THR A 231 -23.70 7.43 -8.43
C THR A 231 -22.90 8.72 -8.21
N PHE A 232 -23.60 9.85 -8.02
CA PHE A 232 -23.04 11.21 -7.94
C PHE A 232 -23.33 11.87 -6.59
#